data_AF-A0A939SD91-F1
#
_entry.id   AF-A0A939SD91-F1
#
_cell.length_a   1.000
_cell.length_b   1.000
_cell.length_c   1.000
_cell.angle_alpha   90.00
_cell.angle_beta   90.00
_cell.angle_gamma   90.00
#
_symmetry.space_group_name_H-M   'P 1'
#
loop_
_entity.id
_entity.type
_entity.pdbx_description
1 polymer ?
#
loop_
_entity_poly.entity_id
_entity_poly.type
_entity_poly.pdbx_seq_one_letter_code
_entity_poly.pdbx_strand_id
1 'polypeptide(L)' 'MDNWWVNAIWSITPTVIIGIFFAFVIRTILRADRNERRIYREMEAEERERLGLPAREDGAAS' A
#
# COMPACT_ATOMS: atom_id res chain seq x y z
N MET A 1 5.01 6.88 43.40
CA MET A 1 4.48 7.71 42.30
C MET A 1 4.57 6.97 40.96
N ASP A 2 5.55 6.08 40.79
CA ASP A 2 5.85 5.38 39.52
C ASP A 2 4.70 4.48 39.03
N ASN A 3 4.00 3.80 39.94
CA ASN A 3 2.90 2.91 39.59
C ASN A 3 1.69 3.62 38.95
N TRP A 4 1.43 4.89 39.28
CA TRP A 4 0.28 5.62 38.72
C TRP A 4 0.47 5.93 37.24
N TRP A 5 1.66 6.42 36.87
CA TRP A 5 1.98 6.75 35.49
C TRP A 5 2.17 5.50 34.63
N VAL A 6 2.77 4.44 35.19
CA VAL A 6 2.90 3.14 34.51
C VAL A 6 1.53 2.52 34.22
N ASN A 7 0.57 2.58 35.16
CA ASN A 7 -0.80 2.09 34.92
C ASN A 7 -1.51 2.92 33.84
N ALA A 8 -1.30 4.24 33.80
CA ALA A 8 -1.90 5.09 32.79
C ALA A 8 -1.39 4.77 31.37
N ILE A 9 -0.11 4.41 31.23
CA ILE A 9 0.45 3.95 29.95
C ILE A 9 -0.10 2.58 29.57
N TRP A 10 -0.16 1.65 30.53
CA TRP A 10 -0.68 0.32 30.28
C TRP A 10 -2.16 0.31 29.88
N SER A 11 -2.97 1.25 30.40
CA SER A 11 -4.40 1.35 30.06
C SER A 11 -4.65 1.92 28.66
N ILE A 12 -3.80 2.83 28.17
CA ILE A 12 -3.92 3.41 26.82
C ILE A 12 -3.22 2.58 25.74
N THR A 13 -2.24 1.77 26.12
CA THR A 13 -1.53 0.86 25.21
C THR A 13 -2.47 0.03 24.30
N PRO A 14 -3.52 -0.64 24.80
CA PRO A 14 -4.40 -1.44 23.95
C PRO A 14 -5.13 -0.62 22.86
N THR A 15 -5.57 0.60 23.13
CA THR A 15 -6.23 1.44 22.13
C THR A 15 -5.25 1.95 21.07
N VAL A 16 -4.03 2.31 21.49
CA VAL A 16 -2.96 2.72 20.57
C VAL A 16 -2.55 1.58 19.65
N ILE A 17 -2.40 0.35 20.18
CA ILE A 17 -2.08 -0.83 19.38
C ILE A 17 -3.15 -1.07 18.30
N ILE A 18 -4.43 -1.00 18.67
CA ILE A 18 -5.53 -1.16 17.72
C ILE A 18 -5.50 -0.05 16.65
N GLY A 19 -5.25 1.20 17.05
CA GLY A 19 -5.14 2.32 16.12
C GLY A 19 -3.99 2.15 15.13
N ILE A 20 -2.82 1.73 15.61
CA ILE A 20 -1.64 1.44 14.78
C ILE A 20 -1.94 0.28 13.83
N PHE A 21 -2.55 -0.79 14.34
CA PHE A 21 -2.90 -1.96 13.52
C PHE A 21 -3.90 -1.59 12.43
N PHE A 22 -4.93 -0.83 12.77
CA PHE A 22 -5.92 -0.32 11.80
C PHE A 22 -5.25 0.55 10.73
N ALA A 23 -4.41 1.50 11.13
CA ALA A 23 -3.66 2.35 10.20
C ALA A 23 -2.73 1.51 9.30
N PHE A 24 -2.12 0.46 9.84
CA PHE A 24 -1.28 -0.47 9.09
C PHE A 24 -2.08 -1.24 8.04
N VAL A 25 -3.27 -1.76 8.39
CA VAL A 25 -4.16 -2.45 7.45
C VAL A 25 -4.57 -1.51 6.31
N ILE A 26 -5.07 -0.32 6.63
CA ILE A 26 -5.47 0.68 5.62
C ILE A 26 -4.28 1.05 4.71
N ARG A 27 -3.10 1.29 5.30
CA ARG A 27 -1.88 1.59 4.55
C ARG A 27 -1.46 0.44 3.64
N THR A 28 -1.65 -0.80 4.08
CA THR A 28 -1.32 -2.00 3.29
C THR A 28 -2.26 -2.13 2.09
N ILE A 29 -3.57 -1.98 2.29
CA ILE A 29 -4.56 -2.03 1.20
C ILE A 29 -4.28 -0.94 0.15
N LEU A 30 -4.09 0.30 0.60
CA LEU A 30 -3.79 1.44 -0.29
C LEU A 30 -2.45 1.27 -1.05
N ARG A 31 -1.47 0.60 -0.45
CA ARG A 31 -0.17 0.32 -1.09
C ARG A 31 -0.25 -0.86 -2.06
N ALA A 32 -1.04 -1.88 -1.74
CA ALA A 32 -1.26 -3.04 -2.60
C ALA A 32 -1.93 -2.65 -3.92
N ASP A 33 -2.99 -1.82 -3.89
CA ASP A 33 -3.67 -1.32 -5.11
C ASP A 33 -2.71 -0.57 -6.06
N ARG A 34 -1.77 0.20 -5.49
CA ARG A 34 -0.74 0.90 -6.30
C ARG A 34 0.29 -0.06 -6.91
N ASN A 35 0.60 -1.16 -6.24
CA ASN A 35 1.58 -2.13 -6.73
C ASN A 35 1.00 -3.00 -7.83
N GLU A 36 -0.25 -3.44 -7.70
CA GLU A 36 -0.93 -4.24 -8.72
C GLU A 36 -0.99 -3.49 -10.06
N ARG A 37 -1.40 -2.21 -10.06
CA ARG A 37 -1.43 -1.39 -11.28
C ARG A 37 -0.07 -1.15 -11.93
N ARG A 38 1.02 -1.29 -11.18
CA ARG A 38 2.38 -1.15 -11.71
C ARG A 38 2.87 -2.45 -12.32
N ILE A 39 2.69 -3.57 -11.60
CA ILE A 39 3.13 -4.88 -12.07
C ILE A 39 2.36 -5.30 -13.33
N TYR A 40 1.04 -5.03 -13.42
CA TYR A 40 0.28 -5.28 -14.66
C TYR A 40 0.80 -4.47 -15.85
N ARG A 41 1.23 -3.23 -15.65
CA ARG A 41 1.80 -2.40 -16.73
C ARG A 41 3.19 -2.87 -17.15
N GLU A 42 4.02 -3.28 -16.20
CA GLU A 42 5.34 -3.86 -16.49
C GLU A 42 5.20 -5.18 -17.25
N MET A 43 4.27 -6.06 -16.84
CA MET A 43 4.02 -7.33 -17.54
C MET A 43 3.47 -7.13 -18.95
N GLU A 44 2.51 -6.21 -19.17
CA GLU A 44 2.05 -5.91 -20.53
C GLU A 44 3.16 -5.33 -21.42
N ALA A 45 4.05 -4.49 -20.88
CA ALA A 45 5.15 -3.92 -21.64
C ALA A 45 6.15 -5.02 -22.05
N GLU A 46 6.46 -5.94 -21.15
CA GLU A 46 7.38 -7.06 -21.39
C GLU A 46 6.79 -8.07 -22.39
N GLU A 47 5.48 -8.36 -22.32
CA GLU A 47 4.81 -9.21 -23.33
C GLU A 47 4.77 -8.54 -24.70
N ARG A 48 4.52 -7.23 -24.79
CA ARG A 48 4.53 -6.48 -26.06
C ARG A 48 5.91 -6.44 -26.70
N GLU A 49 6.97 -6.26 -25.90
CA GLU A 49 8.35 -6.29 -26.38
C GLU A 49 8.70 -7.69 -26.92
N ARG A 50 8.32 -8.75 -26.20
CA ARG A 50 8.47 -10.14 -26.66
C ARG A 50 7.66 -10.45 -27.91
N LEU A 51 6.51 -9.81 -28.09
CA LEU A 51 5.65 -9.94 -29.27
C LEU A 51 6.03 -8.98 -30.41
N GLY A 52 7.02 -8.10 -30.22
CA GLY A 52 7.43 -7.09 -31.21
C GLY A 52 6.34 -6.06 -31.54
N LEU A 53 5.35 -5.89 -30.66
CA LEU A 53 4.25 -4.94 -30.84
C LEU A 53 4.72 -3.53 -30.45
N PRO A 54 4.32 -2.48 -31.21
CA PRO A 54 4.68 -1.11 -30.86
C PRO A 54 4.13 -0.73 -29.47
N ALA A 55 4.90 0.06 -28.73
CA ALA A 55 4.48 0.62 -27.45
C ALA A 55 3.16 1.38 -27.62
N ARG A 56 2.21 1.25 -26.67
CA ARG A 56 0.94 1.99 -26.76
C ARG A 56 1.24 3.47 -26.84
N GLU A 57 0.79 4.06 -27.94
CA GLU A 57 0.81 5.48 -28.19
C GLU A 57 -0.26 6.11 -27.28
N ASP A 58 0.10 6.41 -26.03
CA ASP A 58 -0.71 7.18 -25.10
C ASP A 58 -0.80 8.64 -25.60
N GLY A 59 -1.56 8.86 -26.68
CA GLY A 59 -1.72 10.16 -27.34
C GLY A 59 -2.63 10.19 -28.58
N ALA A 60 -3.11 9.05 -29.09
CA ALA A 60 -3.95 9.02 -30.30
C ALA A 60 -5.47 9.03 -30.03
N ALA A 61 -5.93 9.61 -28.92
CA ALA A 61 -7.33 9.94 -28.72
C ALA A 61 -7.45 11.24 -27.89
N SER A 62 -7.83 12.31 -28.61
CA SER A 62 -8.30 13.64 -28.19
C SER A 62 -7.32 14.59 -27.50
#